data_AF-A0A3P1VAI3-F1
#
_entry.id   AF-A0A3P1VAI3-F1
#
_cell.length_a   1.000
_cell.length_b   1.000
_cell.length_c   1.000
_cell.angle_alpha   90.00
_cell.angle_beta   90.00
_cell.angle_gamma   90.00
#
_symmetry.space_group_name_H-M   'P 1'
#
loop_
_entity.id
_entity.type
_entity.pdbx_description
1 polymer ?
#
loop_
_entity_poly.entity_id
_entity_poly.type
_entity_poly.pdbx_seq_one_letter_code
_entity_poly.pdbx_strand_id
1 'polypeptide(L)'
;TAYYFTPQDTKLTELNLSVFNKNRTYVGIDLSLIGDLTAVSFVCELEGKTYSHTLTFSVRSQYEQLDTEQQELWTEFVDRGELILLDTEYINVNDLIPYINDFRTKTGCRLRKIGYDPARYEILKGLIERYFFDKDGDNQRAIRQGFSMNDYIKLLKSK
;
A
#
# COMPACT_ATOMS: atom_id res chain seq x y z
N THR A 1 5.71 20.82 -13.99
CA THR A 1 7.07 20.48 -13.53
C THR A 1 6.95 19.37 -12.52
N ALA A 2 7.64 18.24 -12.71
CA ALA A 2 7.70 17.19 -11.70
C ALA A 2 8.60 17.67 -10.55
N TYR A 3 8.07 17.65 -9.33
CA TYR A 3 8.87 17.89 -8.13
C TYR A 3 9.43 16.55 -7.66
N TYR A 4 10.75 16.47 -7.51
CA TYR A 4 11.45 15.30 -7.01
C TYR A 4 11.88 15.59 -5.57
N PHE A 5 11.62 14.65 -4.66
CA PHE A 5 12.16 14.72 -3.32
C PHE A 5 13.65 14.44 -3.38
N THR A 6 14.48 15.33 -2.84
CA THR A 6 15.90 15.05 -2.65
C THR A 6 16.12 14.41 -1.28
N PRO A 7 17.22 13.67 -1.07
CA PRO A 7 17.60 13.19 0.27
C PRO A 7 17.71 14.30 1.32
N GLN A 8 17.93 15.56 0.89
CA GLN A 8 17.96 16.73 1.76
C GLN A 8 16.54 17.20 2.15
N ASP A 9 15.54 16.92 1.32
CA ASP A 9 14.13 17.22 1.58
C ASP A 9 13.42 16.13 2.41
N THR A 10 14.08 14.97 2.58
CA THR A 10 13.50 13.80 3.23
C THR A 10 14.35 13.33 4.40
N LYS A 11 13.74 13.14 5.56
CA LYS A 11 14.39 12.49 6.70
C LYS A 11 13.75 11.13 6.93
N LEU A 12 14.53 10.06 6.85
CA LEU A 12 14.08 8.76 7.33
C LEU A 12 13.93 8.86 8.85
N THR A 13 12.71 8.69 9.33
CA THR A 13 12.40 8.66 10.75
C THR A 13 11.68 7.37 11.05
N GLU A 14 11.89 6.79 12.24
CA GLU A 14 11.02 5.72 12.72
C GLU A 14 9.57 6.19 12.67
N LEU A 15 8.75 5.46 11.92
CA LEU A 15 7.35 5.80 11.76
C LEU A 15 6.58 5.31 12.98
N ASN A 16 6.17 6.25 13.84
CA ASN A 16 5.24 5.93 14.89
C ASN A 16 3.82 5.80 14.30
N LEU A 17 3.27 4.58 14.30
CA LEU A 17 1.94 4.29 13.74
C LEU A 17 0.80 5.08 14.41
N SER A 18 1.04 5.71 15.57
CA SER A 18 0.06 6.59 16.21
C SER A 18 -0.37 7.78 15.35
N VAL A 19 0.42 8.17 14.33
CA VAL A 19 -0.01 9.20 13.36
C VAL A 19 -1.28 8.80 12.60
N PHE A 20 -1.57 7.50 12.50
CA PHE A 20 -2.80 6.98 11.88
C PHE A 20 -3.97 6.88 12.85
N ASN A 21 -3.77 7.12 14.16
CA ASN A 21 -4.78 6.83 15.17
C ASN A 21 -6.05 7.64 14.98
N LYS A 22 -7.17 6.96 14.65
CA LYS A 22 -8.48 7.56 14.36
C LYS A 22 -8.49 8.58 13.22
N ASN A 23 -7.36 8.75 12.52
CA ASN A 23 -7.20 9.69 11.43
C ASN A 23 -7.76 9.12 10.13
N ARG A 24 -8.01 10.01 9.17
CA ARG A 24 -8.41 9.62 7.81
C ARG A 24 -7.20 9.01 7.12
N THR A 25 -7.39 7.80 6.60
CA THR A 25 -6.34 7.04 5.93
C THR A 25 -6.80 6.65 4.54
N TYR A 26 -5.92 6.88 3.58
CA TYR A 26 -6.07 6.49 2.19
C TYR A 26 -5.21 5.26 1.95
N VAL A 27 -5.70 4.33 1.15
CA VAL A 27 -4.99 3.08 0.86
C VAL A 27 -4.59 3.05 -0.60
N GLY A 28 -3.33 2.74 -0.89
CA GLY A 28 -2.87 2.38 -2.22
C GLY A 28 -2.63 0.89 -2.28
N ILE A 29 -3.12 0.21 -3.33
CA ILE A 29 -2.77 -1.19 -3.58
C ILE A 29 -2.16 -1.29 -4.98
N ASP A 30 -0.92 -1.75 -5.02
CA ASP A 30 -0.23 -2.16 -6.23
C ASP A 30 -0.16 -3.69 -6.25
N LEU A 31 -0.98 -4.31 -7.09
CA LEU A 31 -1.10 -5.76 -7.18
C LEU A 31 -0.27 -6.27 -8.35
N SER A 32 0.86 -6.90 -8.02
CA SER A 32 1.69 -7.63 -8.98
C SER A 32 1.08 -8.99 -9.27
N LEU A 33 1.12 -9.40 -10.55
CA LEU A 33 0.69 -10.73 -10.97
C LEU A 33 1.85 -11.73 -11.00
N ILE A 34 3.02 -11.33 -11.49
CA ILE A 34 4.18 -12.21 -11.68
C ILE A 34 5.46 -11.37 -11.55
N GLY A 35 6.42 -11.83 -10.76
CA GLY A 35 7.79 -11.29 -10.72
C GLY A 35 7.99 -10.05 -9.85
N ASP A 36 7.04 -9.12 -9.82
CA ASP A 36 7.13 -7.93 -8.97
C ASP A 36 6.50 -8.16 -7.58
N LEU A 37 6.89 -7.35 -6.60
CA LEU A 37 6.26 -7.34 -5.27
C LEU A 37 4.86 -6.73 -5.34
N THR A 38 3.94 -7.25 -4.54
CA THR A 38 2.67 -6.57 -4.25
C THR A 38 2.88 -5.60 -3.09
N ALA A 39 2.25 -4.43 -3.13
CA ALA A 39 2.37 -3.43 -2.07
C ALA A 39 1.00 -2.90 -1.61
N VAL A 40 0.86 -2.73 -0.29
CA VAL A 40 -0.26 -2.03 0.32
C VAL A 40 0.30 -0.85 1.11
N SER A 41 -0.08 0.36 0.70
CA SER A 41 0.38 1.61 1.33
C SER A 41 -0.77 2.32 2.05
N PHE A 42 -0.56 2.65 3.32
CA PHE A 42 -1.45 3.46 4.14
C PHE A 42 -0.90 4.87 4.22
N VAL A 43 -1.71 5.85 3.82
CA VAL A 43 -1.31 7.25 3.77
C VAL A 43 -2.25 8.09 4.60
N CYS A 44 -1.71 8.94 5.47
CA CYS A 44 -2.49 9.95 6.18
C CYS A 44 -1.78 11.30 6.15
N GLU A 45 -2.56 12.38 6.19
CA GLU A 45 -2.05 13.72 6.40
C GLU A 45 -2.37 14.15 7.83
N LEU A 46 -1.36 14.64 8.55
CA LEU A 46 -1.48 15.18 9.89
C LEU A 46 -0.63 16.46 9.97
N GLU A 47 -1.25 17.58 10.34
CA GLU A 47 -0.57 18.88 10.51
C GLU A 47 0.23 19.32 9.27
N GLY A 48 -0.32 19.09 8.06
CA GLY A 48 0.32 19.44 6.79
C GLY A 48 1.50 18.55 6.40
N LYS A 49 1.74 17.47 7.13
CA LYS A 49 2.74 16.44 6.80
C LYS A 49 2.05 15.17 6.35
N THR A 50 2.57 14.56 5.30
CA THR A 50 2.12 13.27 4.80
C THR A 50 2.96 12.16 5.39
N TYR A 51 2.29 11.16 5.95
CA TYR A 51 2.89 9.95 6.48
C TYR A 51 2.46 8.76 5.62
N SER A 52 3.39 7.87 5.32
CA SER A 52 3.14 6.63 4.59
C SER A 52 3.70 5.44 5.35
N HIS A 53 2.89 4.40 5.50
CA HIS A 53 3.32 3.08 5.95
C HIS A 53 3.03 2.08 4.84
N THR A 54 4.02 1.32 4.39
CA THR A 54 3.85 0.37 3.30
C THR A 54 4.22 -1.03 3.77
N LEU A 55 3.34 -1.97 3.46
CA LEU A 55 3.59 -3.40 3.58
C LEU A 55 3.86 -3.94 2.18
N THR A 56 4.92 -4.73 2.03
CA THR A 56 5.23 -5.41 0.77
C THR A 56 5.03 -6.92 0.91
N PHE A 57 4.67 -7.56 -0.19
CA PHE A 57 4.26 -8.96 -0.22
C PHE A 57 4.90 -9.68 -1.40
N SER A 58 5.32 -10.92 -1.17
CA SER A 58 5.69 -11.88 -2.21
C SER A 58 5.17 -13.26 -1.84
N VAL A 59 5.12 -14.17 -2.81
CA VAL A 59 4.85 -15.59 -2.55
C VAL A 59 6.14 -16.31 -2.14
N ARG A 60 6.05 -17.25 -1.20
CA ARG A 60 7.25 -17.96 -0.69
C ARG A 60 8.02 -18.66 -1.81
N SER A 61 7.31 -19.28 -2.76
CA SER A 61 7.92 -19.96 -3.90
C SER A 61 8.76 -19.03 -4.77
N GLN A 62 8.41 -17.75 -4.88
CA GLN A 62 9.20 -16.76 -5.61
C GLN A 62 10.49 -16.43 -4.85
N TYR A 63 10.40 -16.21 -3.54
CA TYR A 63 11.56 -15.97 -2.68
C TYR A 63 12.56 -17.14 -2.71
N GLU A 64 12.07 -18.38 -2.69
CA GLU A 64 12.90 -19.59 -2.74
C GLU A 64 13.61 -19.81 -4.10
N GLN A 65 13.15 -19.15 -5.15
CA GLN A 65 13.73 -19.20 -6.49
C GLN A 65 14.74 -18.08 -6.77
N LEU A 66 14.91 -17.15 -5.84
CA LEU A 66 15.90 -16.08 -5.94
C LEU A 66 17.33 -16.65 -5.89
N ASP A 67 18.28 -15.91 -6.45
CA ASP A 67 19.69 -16.22 -6.20
C ASP A 67 20.09 -15.87 -4.75
N THR A 68 21.25 -16.36 -4.30
CA THR A 68 21.71 -16.19 -2.91
C THR A 68 21.78 -14.73 -2.48
N GLU A 69 22.26 -13.82 -3.35
CA GLU A 69 22.44 -12.40 -3.02
C GLU A 69 21.07 -11.71 -2.85
N GLN A 70 20.13 -12.00 -3.76
CA GLN A 70 18.76 -11.51 -3.66
C GLN A 70 18.05 -12.05 -2.42
N GLN A 71 18.25 -13.33 -2.10
CA GLN A 71 17.62 -13.97 -0.96
C GLN A 71 18.13 -13.39 0.37
N GLU A 72 19.44 -13.12 0.50
CA GLU A 72 20.02 -12.44 1.65
C GLU A 72 19.40 -11.06 1.87
N LEU A 73 19.30 -10.25 0.80
CA LEU A 73 18.67 -8.93 0.86
C LEU A 73 17.20 -9.01 1.28
N TRP A 74 16.43 -9.93 0.70
CA TRP A 74 15.01 -10.10 1.03
C TRP A 74 14.83 -10.58 2.47
N THR A 75 15.74 -11.39 2.98
CA THR A 75 15.71 -11.88 4.36
C THR A 75 15.79 -10.71 5.35
N GLU A 76 16.61 -9.69 5.09
CA GLU A 76 16.63 -8.49 5.94
C GLU A 76 15.28 -7.78 6.01
N PHE A 77 14.56 -7.69 4.88
CA PHE A 77 13.23 -7.08 4.83
C PHE A 77 12.17 -7.94 5.52
N VAL A 78 12.29 -9.26 5.43
CA VAL A 78 11.42 -10.21 6.14
C VAL A 78 11.63 -10.09 7.66
N ASP A 79 12.89 -10.06 8.11
CA ASP A 79 13.25 -9.96 9.53
C ASP A 79 12.78 -8.63 10.16
N ARG A 80 12.76 -7.55 9.35
CA ARG A 80 12.20 -6.24 9.75
C ARG A 80 10.67 -6.18 9.67
N GLY A 81 10.01 -7.19 9.11
CA GLY A 81 8.56 -7.20 8.86
C GLY A 81 8.10 -6.24 7.76
N GLU A 82 9.02 -5.79 6.91
CA GLU A 82 8.76 -4.90 5.78
C GLU A 82 8.32 -5.68 4.52
N LEU A 83 8.78 -6.93 4.42
CA LEU A 83 8.38 -7.90 3.40
C LEU A 83 7.68 -9.11 4.04
N ILE A 84 6.49 -9.42 3.54
CA ILE A 84 5.64 -10.51 4.01
C ILE A 84 5.62 -11.60 2.95
N LEU A 85 6.08 -12.80 3.32
CA LEU A 85 6.03 -13.97 2.46
C LEU A 85 4.74 -14.75 2.69
N LEU A 86 3.96 -14.92 1.64
CA LEU A 86 2.67 -15.61 1.65
C LEU A 86 2.82 -17.03 1.12
N ASP A 87 2.22 -17.99 1.81
CA ASP A 87 2.15 -19.39 1.41
C ASP A 87 0.98 -19.63 0.45
N THR A 88 1.05 -18.99 -0.72
CA THR A 88 0.02 -19.02 -1.78
C THR A 88 0.67 -19.16 -3.16
N GLU A 89 -0.06 -19.67 -4.15
CA GLU A 89 0.45 -19.77 -5.53
C GLU A 89 0.51 -18.40 -6.22
N TYR A 90 -0.46 -17.54 -5.94
CA TYR A 90 -0.53 -16.17 -6.42
C TYR A 90 -1.23 -15.30 -5.38
N ILE A 91 -0.81 -14.03 -5.29
CA ILE A 91 -1.39 -13.07 -4.36
C ILE A 91 -2.73 -12.60 -4.93
N ASN A 92 -3.79 -12.80 -4.17
CA ASN A 92 -5.10 -12.21 -4.44
C ASN A 92 -5.53 -11.30 -3.29
N VAL A 93 -6.64 -10.60 -3.50
CA VAL A 93 -7.12 -9.60 -2.53
C VAL A 93 -7.42 -10.19 -1.16
N ASN A 94 -7.88 -11.44 -1.08
CA ASN A 94 -8.25 -12.06 0.20
C ASN A 94 -7.03 -12.29 1.09
N ASP A 95 -5.85 -12.46 0.50
CA ASP A 95 -4.59 -12.60 1.23
C ASP A 95 -4.18 -11.26 1.88
N LEU A 96 -4.58 -10.13 1.29
CA LEU A 96 -4.26 -8.78 1.78
C LEU A 96 -5.23 -8.29 2.86
N ILE A 97 -6.48 -8.77 2.84
CA ILE A 97 -7.55 -8.34 3.77
C ILE A 97 -7.16 -8.48 5.25
N PRO A 98 -6.55 -9.60 5.71
CA PRO A 98 -6.12 -9.75 7.10
C PRO A 98 -5.16 -8.65 7.55
N TYR A 99 -4.18 -8.28 6.72
CA TYR A 99 -3.18 -7.27 7.04
C TYR A 99 -3.78 -5.87 7.10
N ILE A 100 -4.70 -5.55 6.20
CA ILE A 100 -5.43 -4.27 6.22
C ILE A 100 -6.31 -4.18 7.47
N ASN A 101 -6.96 -5.28 7.86
CA ASN A 101 -7.76 -5.33 9.08
C ASN A 101 -6.91 -5.21 10.34
N ASP A 102 -5.76 -5.89 10.39
CA ASP A 102 -4.82 -5.80 11.49
C ASP A 102 -4.33 -4.36 11.67
N PHE A 103 -3.89 -3.71 10.58
CA PHE A 103 -3.50 -2.29 10.60
C PHE A 103 -4.63 -1.39 11.11
N ARG A 104 -5.85 -1.56 10.59
CA ARG A 104 -7.02 -0.78 11.02
C ARG A 104 -7.35 -1.04 12.49
N THR A 105 -7.19 -2.27 12.98
CA THR A 105 -7.49 -2.63 14.37
C THR A 105 -6.45 -2.03 15.31
N LYS A 106 -5.16 -2.13 14.97
CA LYS A 106 -4.05 -1.58 15.77
C LYS A 106 -4.10 -0.05 15.87
N THR A 107 -4.45 0.62 14.78
CA THR A 107 -4.45 2.10 14.72
C THR A 107 -5.83 2.71 15.00
N GLY A 108 -6.92 1.97 14.76
CA GLY A 108 -8.27 2.53 14.75
C GLY A 108 -8.48 3.57 13.64
N CYS A 109 -7.66 3.55 12.59
CA CYS A 109 -7.76 4.51 11.48
C CYS A 109 -9.10 4.41 10.74
N ARG A 110 -9.46 5.49 10.04
CA ARG A 110 -10.68 5.56 9.23
C ARG A 110 -10.30 5.49 7.76
N LEU A 111 -10.45 4.30 7.17
CA LEU A 111 -10.23 4.11 5.74
C LEU A 111 -11.24 4.96 4.94
N ARG A 112 -10.76 5.78 3.99
CA ARG A 112 -11.59 6.73 3.24
C ARG A 112 -11.66 6.46 1.76
N LYS A 113 -10.51 6.36 1.10
CA LYS A 113 -10.43 6.08 -0.34
C LYS A 113 -9.33 5.07 -0.61
N ILE A 114 -9.48 4.38 -1.71
CA ILE A 114 -8.51 3.44 -2.24
C ILE A 114 -8.07 3.86 -3.64
N GLY A 115 -6.75 3.87 -3.86
CA GLY A 115 -6.12 3.97 -5.17
C GLY A 115 -5.62 2.60 -5.61
N TYR A 116 -5.92 2.22 -6.84
CA TYR A 116 -5.53 0.94 -7.43
C TYR A 116 -5.54 1.04 -8.96
N ASP A 117 -4.86 0.10 -9.64
CA ASP A 117 -4.91 -0.03 -11.10
C ASP A 117 -6.31 -0.55 -11.53
N PRO A 118 -7.08 0.18 -12.36
CA PRO A 118 -8.39 -0.26 -12.85
C PRO A 118 -8.37 -1.65 -13.49
N ALA A 119 -7.27 -2.07 -14.12
CA ALA A 119 -7.15 -3.41 -14.70
C ALA A 119 -7.18 -4.52 -13.63
N ARG A 120 -6.99 -4.16 -12.36
CA ARG A 120 -7.04 -5.05 -11.19
C ARG A 120 -8.38 -4.98 -10.45
N TYR A 121 -9.36 -4.19 -10.92
CA TYR A 121 -10.63 -4.00 -10.23
C TYR A 121 -11.32 -5.32 -9.88
N GLU A 122 -11.47 -6.25 -10.83
CA GLU A 122 -12.16 -7.51 -10.59
C GLU A 122 -11.51 -8.37 -9.50
N ILE A 123 -10.19 -8.27 -9.37
CA ILE A 123 -9.45 -8.97 -8.34
C ILE A 123 -9.64 -8.26 -6.99
N LEU A 124 -9.70 -6.93 -6.98
CA LEU A 124 -9.79 -6.10 -5.77
C LEU A 124 -11.21 -5.83 -5.28
N LYS A 125 -12.25 -6.13 -6.08
CA LYS A 125 -13.63 -5.73 -5.80
C LYS A 125 -14.11 -6.16 -4.42
N GLY A 126 -13.77 -7.36 -3.96
CA GLY A 126 -14.19 -7.85 -2.64
C GLY A 126 -13.69 -6.98 -1.48
N LEU A 127 -12.51 -6.37 -1.61
CA LEU A 127 -11.97 -5.44 -0.62
C LEU A 127 -12.55 -4.04 -0.79
N ILE A 128 -12.68 -3.57 -2.03
CA ILE A 128 -13.27 -2.27 -2.35
C ILE A 128 -14.70 -2.23 -1.82
N GLU A 129 -15.51 -3.23 -2.14
CA GLU A 129 -16.90 -3.37 -1.70
C GLU A 129 -17.03 -3.52 -0.18
N ARG A 130 -16.03 -4.09 0.49
CA ARG A 130 -16.09 -4.32 1.94
C ARG A 130 -15.71 -3.10 2.77
N TYR A 131 -14.76 -2.29 2.31
CA TYR A 131 -14.18 -1.22 3.14
C TYR A 131 -14.27 0.18 2.54
N PHE A 132 -14.49 0.28 1.24
CA PHE A 132 -14.46 1.54 0.50
C PHE A 132 -15.73 1.75 -0.33
N PHE A 133 -16.71 0.85 -0.22
CA PHE A 133 -17.95 0.94 -0.98
C PHE A 133 -18.68 2.21 -0.63
N ASP A 134 -18.90 2.98 -1.67
CA ASP A 134 -19.62 4.21 -1.67
C ASP A 134 -20.65 4.09 -2.78
N LYS A 135 -21.92 4.07 -2.38
CA LYS A 135 -23.07 3.96 -3.28
C LYS A 135 -23.12 5.11 -4.29
N ASP A 136 -22.44 6.22 -4.00
CA ASP A 136 -22.48 7.46 -4.78
C ASP A 136 -21.21 7.70 -5.64
N GLY A 137 -20.23 6.80 -5.63
CA GLY A 137 -19.08 6.82 -6.57
C GLY A 137 -17.95 7.82 -6.27
N ASP A 138 -18.03 8.61 -5.19
CA ASP A 138 -17.08 9.70 -4.90
C ASP A 138 -15.80 9.25 -4.16
N ASN A 139 -15.80 8.06 -3.55
CA ASN A 139 -14.67 7.51 -2.79
C ASN A 139 -13.78 6.52 -3.56
N GLN A 140 -14.07 6.28 -4.84
CA GLN A 140 -13.30 5.36 -5.68
C GLN A 140 -12.63 6.15 -6.80
N ARG A 141 -11.30 6.09 -6.89
CA ARG A 141 -10.56 6.71 -8.00
C ARG A 141 -9.69 5.66 -8.66
N ALA A 142 -10.06 5.28 -9.88
CA ALA A 142 -9.28 4.37 -10.71
C ALA A 142 -8.01 5.11 -11.18
N ILE A 143 -6.84 4.56 -10.88
CA ILE A 143 -5.55 5.19 -11.18
C ILE A 143 -4.92 4.46 -12.38
N ARG A 144 -4.81 5.11 -13.54
CA ARG A 144 -4.21 4.46 -14.74
C ARG A 144 -2.73 4.13 -14.50
N GLN A 145 -2.19 3.10 -15.17
CA GLN A 145 -0.74 2.86 -15.19
C GLN A 145 0.02 4.11 -15.68
N GLY A 146 1.17 4.39 -15.05
CA GLY A 146 2.01 5.56 -15.35
C GLY A 146 1.79 6.78 -14.44
N PHE A 147 1.05 6.65 -13.34
CA PHE A 147 0.93 7.71 -12.34
C PHE A 147 2.24 7.90 -11.59
N SER A 148 2.80 9.10 -11.72
CA SER A 148 3.94 9.51 -10.91
C SER A 148 3.48 9.81 -9.47
N MET A 149 4.39 9.78 -8.50
CA MET A 149 4.12 10.19 -7.11
C MET A 149 3.40 11.57 -7.02
N ASN A 150 3.65 12.47 -7.99
CA ASN A 150 2.97 13.76 -8.08
C ASN A 150 1.46 13.66 -8.35
N ASP A 151 1.01 12.61 -9.03
CA ASP A 151 -0.40 12.44 -9.36
C ASP A 151 -1.19 11.91 -8.14
N TYR A 152 -0.55 11.14 -7.26
CA TYR A 152 -1.07 10.83 -5.92
C TYR A 152 -1.24 12.10 -5.07
N ILE A 153 -0.28 13.03 -5.10
CA ILE A 153 -0.35 14.30 -4.37
C ILE A 153 -1.47 15.23 -4.91
N LYS A 154 -1.70 15.26 -6.23
CA LYS A 154 -2.83 16.01 -6.83
C LYS A 154 -4.19 15.43 -6.46
N LEU A 155 -4.28 14.10 -6.35
CA LEU A 155 -5.49 13.42 -5.88
C LEU A 155 -5.80 13.79 -4.41
N LEU A 156 -4.79 14.00 -3.57
CA LEU A 156 -4.94 14.49 -2.19
C LEU A 156 -5.38 15.97 -2.12
N LYS A 157 -4.98 16.80 -3.09
CA LYS A 157 -5.35 18.23 -3.16
C LYS A 157 -6.73 18.51 -3.75
N SER A 158 -7.28 17.59 -4.54
CA SER A 158 -8.64 17.72 -5.09
C SER A 158 -9.67 17.16 -4.10
N LYS A 159 -10.05 18.03 -3.15
CA LYS A 159 -11.14 17.84 -2.20
C LYS A 159 -12.43 17.40 -2.87
#